data_AF-A0A7C5CQ74-F1
#
_entry.id   AF-A0A7C5CQ74-F1
#
_cell.length_a   1.000
_cell.length_b   1.000
_cell.length_c   1.000
_cell.angle_alpha   90.00
_cell.angle_beta   90.00
_cell.angle_gamma   90.00
#
_symmetry.space_group_name_H-M   'P 1'
#
loop_
_entity.id
_entity.type
_entity.pdbx_description
1 polymer ?
#
loop_
_entity_poly.entity_id
_entity_poly.type
_entity_poly.pdbx_seq_one_letter_code
_entity_poly.pdbx_strand_id
1 'polypeptide(L)' 'IEPQITPMLKLMGKAIKPSEHEIEHNTRARSAIMRIAQRQAE' A
#
# COMPACT_ATOMS: atom_id res chain seq x y z
N ILE A 1 28.47 -11.69 -13.77
CA ILE A 1 27.16 -12.22 -13.31
C ILE A 1 26.58 -11.12 -12.44
N GLU A 2 25.51 -10.45 -12.89
CA GLU A 2 24.82 -9.46 -12.05
C GLU A 2 24.04 -10.20 -10.95
N PRO A 3 24.06 -9.70 -9.70
CA PRO A 3 23.32 -10.32 -8.63
C PRO A 3 21.81 -10.11 -8.85
N GLN A 4 21.03 -11.20 -8.93
CA GLN A 4 19.58 -11.14 -8.86
C GLN A 4 19.16 -10.78 -7.42
N ILE A 5 18.69 -9.55 -7.22
CA ILE A 5 18.11 -9.12 -5.95
C ILE A 5 16.64 -9.51 -5.94
N THR A 6 16.28 -10.50 -5.11
CA THR A 6 14.87 -10.81 -4.84
C THR A 6 14.35 -9.85 -3.77
N PRO A 7 13.34 -9.00 -4.06
CA PRO A 7 12.79 -8.08 -3.07
C PRO A 7 12.09 -8.85 -1.95
N MET A 8 12.39 -8.51 -0.69
CA MET A 8 11.78 -9.16 0.48
C MET A 8 10.26 -8.93 0.59
N LEU A 9 9.75 -7.88 -0.06
CA LEU A 9 8.36 -7.46 0.01
C LEU A 9 7.75 -7.42 -1.40
N LYS A 10 6.60 -8.08 -1.56
CA LYS A 10 5.78 -7.98 -2.75
C LYS A 10 4.64 -6.99 -2.51
N LEU A 11 4.55 -5.95 -3.34
CA LEU A 11 3.43 -5.01 -3.29
C LEU A 11 2.12 -5.73 -3.62
N MET A 12 1.10 -5.52 -2.78
CA MET A 12 -0.22 -6.11 -2.96
C MET A 12 -1.17 -5.08 -3.57
N GLY A 13 -1.54 -5.32 -4.83
CA GLY A 13 -2.57 -4.54 -5.52
C GLY A 13 -2.24 -3.05 -5.71
N LYS A 14 -3.29 -2.24 -5.83
CA LYS A 14 -3.21 -0.78 -5.92
C LYS A 14 -3.38 -0.15 -4.54
N ALA A 15 -2.91 1.09 -4.41
CA ALA A 15 -3.12 1.87 -3.19
C ALA A 15 -4.62 2.06 -2.90
N ILE A 16 -4.98 1.95 -1.62
CA ILE A 16 -6.35 2.14 -1.14
C ILE A 16 -6.50 3.59 -0.70
N LYS A 17 -7.57 4.23 -1.17
CA LYS A 17 -7.98 5.59 -0.80
C LYS A 17 -9.18 5.53 0.15
N PRO A 18 -9.38 6.55 0.99
CA PRO A 18 -10.60 6.67 1.79
C PRO A 18 -11.84 6.73 0.88
N SER A 19 -12.96 6.29 1.42
CA SER A 19 -14.27 6.47 0.77
C SER A 19 -14.78 7.91 0.89
N GLU A 20 -15.75 8.30 0.07
CA GLU A 20 -16.39 9.62 0.16
C GLU A 20 -17.02 9.84 1.55
N HIS A 21 -17.75 8.83 2.04
CA HIS A 21 -18.36 8.83 3.38
C HIS A 21 -17.31 9.04 4.50
N GLU A 22 -16.14 8.42 4.39
CA GLU A 22 -15.06 8.58 5.35
C GLU A 22 -14.47 10.01 5.33
N ILE A 23 -14.35 10.61 4.14
CA ILE A 23 -13.86 11.99 3.99
C ILE A 23 -14.85 12.99 4.60
N GLU A 24 -16.15 12.74 4.47
CA GLU A 24 -17.21 13.59 5.05
C GLU A 24 -17.13 13.62 6.58
N HIS A 25 -16.97 12.45 7.21
CA HIS A 25 -16.94 12.33 8.68
C HIS A 25 -15.55 12.61 9.26
N ASN A 26 -14.49 12.48 8.45
CA ASN A 26 -13.11 12.72 8.84
C ASN A 26 -12.37 13.45 7.72
N THR A 27 -12.49 14.77 7.68
CA THR A 27 -11.87 15.62 6.65
C THR A 27 -10.35 15.46 6.55
N ARG A 28 -9.67 15.10 7.65
CA ARG A 28 -8.21 14.82 7.64
C ARG A 28 -7.85 13.55 6.85
N ALA A 29 -8.80 12.66 6.58
CA ALA A 29 -8.58 11.44 5.81
C ALA A 29 -8.38 11.72 4.33
N ARG A 30 -8.78 12.89 3.80
CA ARG A 30 -8.76 13.22 2.35
C ARG A 30 -7.44 12.91 1.65
N SER A 31 -6.30 13.04 2.34
CA SER A 31 -4.96 12.78 1.79
C SER A 31 -4.36 11.43 2.18
N ALA A 32 -5.10 10.59 2.91
CA ALA A 32 -4.63 9.29 3.36
C ALA A 32 -4.48 8.31 2.18
N ILE A 33 -3.37 7.57 2.17
CA ILE A 33 -3.06 6.53 1.19
C ILE A 33 -2.58 5.29 1.94
N MET A 34 -3.31 4.18 1.82
CA MET A 34 -2.90 2.90 2.40
C MET A 34 -2.25 2.00 1.34
N ARG A 35 -1.08 1.45 1.67
CA ARG A 35 -0.34 0.49 0.83
C ARG A 35 -0.11 -0.79 1.62
N ILE A 36 -0.29 -1.92 0.97
CA ILE A 36 -0.11 -3.24 1.57
C ILE A 36 1.01 -3.96 0.83
N ALA A 37 1.92 -4.58 1.56
CA ALA A 37 2.93 -5.46 1.01
C ALA A 37 2.96 -6.77 1.79
N GLN A 38 3.27 -7.85 1.09
CA GLN A 38 3.44 -9.17 1.68
C GLN A 38 4.93 -9.47 1.80
N ARG A 39 5.36 -9.94 2.97
CA ARG A 39 6.70 -10.52 3.12
C ARG A 39 6.77 -11.82 2.34
N GLN A 40 7.71 -11.91 1.42
CA GLN A 40 8.02 -13.17 0.76
C GLN A 40 8.90 -13.97 1.72
N ALA A 41 8.41 -15.11 2.19
CA ALA A 41 9.28 -16.14 2.75
C ALA A 41 10.10 -16.70 1.58
N GLU A 42 11.38 -16.96 1.83
CA GLU A 42 12.28 -17.61 0.87
C GLU A 42 11.76 -19.00 0.48
#